data_AF-A0A4Q6F8W5-F1
#
_entry.id   AF-A0A4Q6F8W5-F1
#
_cell.length_a   1.000
_cell.length_b   1.000
_cell.length_c   1.000
_cell.angle_alpha   90.00
_cell.angle_beta   90.00
_cell.angle_gamma   90.00
#
_symmetry.space_group_name_H-M   'P 1'
#
loop_
_entity.id
_entity.type
_entity.pdbx_description
1 polymer ?
#
loop_
_entity_poly.entity_id
_entity_poly.type
_entity_poly.pdbx_seq_one_letter_code
_entity_poly.pdbx_strand_id
1 'polypeptide(L)'
;TVKRPYTDSLIQEFAADCKVTKVGSSRLVVIAEEKLRGIMPNRDELRSILAPFAASEPDVVALGCTHFPLLRQEISEVLPSITWIDSGDAIAKRVLHYSLTPTQSEGDGSAFFTTQDLELESLRGFGLQSLVYLPI
;
A
#
# COMPACT_ATOMS: atom_id res chain seq x y z
N THR A 1 6.99 -5.42 -9.08
CA THR A 1 7.89 -5.48 -7.90
C THR A 1 8.32 -6.89 -7.52
N VAL A 2 7.46 -7.90 -7.68
CA VAL A 2 7.60 -9.22 -7.03
C VAL A 2 8.69 -10.15 -7.61
N LYS A 3 9.15 -9.91 -8.84
CA LYS A 3 10.24 -10.67 -9.49
C LYS A 3 11.50 -9.81 -9.59
N ARG A 4 12.18 -9.56 -8.47
CA ARG A 4 13.46 -8.84 -8.45
C ARG A 4 14.48 -9.61 -7.61
N PRO A 5 15.73 -9.75 -8.09
CA PRO A 5 16.80 -10.41 -7.33
C PRO A 5 16.99 -9.81 -5.93
N TYR A 6 16.86 -8.49 -5.80
CA TYR A 6 16.94 -7.81 -4.51
C TYR A 6 15.92 -8.31 -3.48
N THR A 7 14.67 -8.57 -3.90
CA THR A 7 13.65 -9.11 -3.00
C THR A 7 13.99 -10.53 -2.57
N ASP A 8 14.56 -11.33 -3.47
CA ASP A 8 15.01 -12.70 -3.13
C ASP A 8 16.17 -12.67 -2.14
N SER A 9 17.12 -11.75 -2.29
CA SER A 9 18.21 -11.54 -1.32
C SER A 9 17.68 -11.15 0.05
N LEU A 10 16.72 -10.22 0.13
CA LEU A 10 16.10 -9.83 1.41
C LEU A 10 15.36 -11.01 2.08
N ILE A 11 14.67 -11.84 1.30
CA ILE A 11 14.01 -13.04 1.84
C ILE A 11 15.05 -14.01 2.40
N GLN A 12 16.15 -14.23 1.67
CA GLN A 12 17.22 -15.11 2.12
C GLN A 12 17.94 -14.57 3.37
N GLU A 13 18.08 -13.26 3.50
CA GLU A 13 18.76 -12.63 4.64
C GLU A 13 17.89 -12.58 5.90
N PHE A 14 16.60 -12.25 5.77
CA PHE A 14 15.73 -11.93 6.90
C PHE A 14 14.61 -12.96 7.17
N ALA A 15 14.39 -13.92 6.28
CA ALA A 15 13.29 -14.87 6.35
C ALA A 15 13.68 -16.28 5.84
N ALA A 16 14.94 -16.68 6.02
CA ALA A 16 15.48 -17.94 5.51
C ALA A 16 14.75 -19.19 6.06
N ASP A 17 14.19 -19.07 7.25
CA ASP A 17 13.43 -20.10 7.97
C ASP A 17 11.92 -20.01 7.71
N CYS A 18 11.46 -19.07 6.88
CA CYS A 18 10.07 -18.87 6.54
C CYS A 18 9.73 -19.38 5.13
N LYS A 19 8.49 -19.86 4.95
CA LYS A 19 7.93 -20.13 3.62
C LYS A 19 7.36 -18.83 3.06
N VAL A 20 8.02 -18.25 2.05
CA VAL A 20 7.58 -17.00 1.44
C VAL A 20 6.86 -17.24 0.11
N THR A 21 5.56 -16.96 0.07
CA THR A 21 4.77 -16.91 -1.17
C THR A 21 4.73 -15.48 -1.71
N LYS A 22 5.13 -15.31 -2.98
CA LYS A 22 5.21 -14.01 -3.65
C LYS A 22 4.09 -13.85 -4.66
N VAL A 23 3.14 -12.96 -4.40
CA VAL A 23 2.00 -12.69 -5.29
C VAL A 23 2.06 -11.26 -5.79
N GLY A 24 2.11 -11.08 -7.11
CA GLY A 24 2.06 -9.77 -7.75
C GLY A 24 0.79 -9.63 -8.58
N SER A 25 0.11 -8.48 -8.44
CA SER A 25 -1.09 -8.17 -9.23
C SER A 25 -1.10 -6.70 -9.60
N SER A 26 -0.93 -6.41 -10.89
CA SER A 26 -1.16 -5.05 -11.42
C SER A 26 -2.64 -4.70 -11.35
N ARG A 27 -3.54 -5.69 -11.50
CA ARG A 27 -4.98 -5.46 -11.40
C ARG A 27 -5.39 -4.98 -10.01
N LEU A 28 -4.75 -5.48 -8.95
CA LEU A 28 -5.04 -5.03 -7.59
C LEU A 28 -4.69 -3.54 -7.37
N VAL A 29 -3.71 -3.00 -8.11
CA VAL A 29 -3.42 -1.55 -8.11
C VAL A 29 -4.58 -0.79 -8.73
N VAL A 30 -5.06 -1.23 -9.89
CA VAL A 30 -6.19 -0.59 -10.58
C VAL A 30 -7.45 -0.63 -9.71
N ILE A 31 -7.75 -1.74 -9.04
CA ILE A 31 -8.88 -1.85 -8.11
C ILE A 31 -8.77 -0.84 -6.95
N ALA A 32 -7.55 -0.63 -6.43
CA ALA A 32 -7.31 0.36 -5.38
C ALA A 32 -7.57 1.79 -5.86
N GLU A 33 -7.13 2.12 -7.08
CA GLU A 33 -7.40 3.43 -7.71
C GLU A 33 -8.90 3.62 -8.03
N GLU A 34 -9.57 2.58 -8.53
CA GLU A 34 -11.02 2.56 -8.76
C GLU A 34 -11.77 2.82 -7.44
N LYS A 35 -11.35 2.20 -6.33
CA LYS A 35 -11.92 2.43 -5.00
C LYS A 35 -11.76 3.88 -4.54
N LEU A 36 -10.61 4.51 -4.79
CA LEU A 36 -10.42 5.93 -4.47
C LEU A 36 -11.42 6.82 -5.22
N ARG A 37 -11.83 6.42 -6.43
CA ARG A 37 -12.86 7.10 -7.23
C ARG A 37 -14.29 6.70 -6.86
N GLY A 38 -14.47 5.97 -5.76
CA GLY A 38 -15.78 5.55 -5.26
C GLY A 38 -16.35 4.28 -5.92
N ILE A 39 -15.58 3.55 -6.72
CA ILE A 39 -16.01 2.28 -7.31
C ILE A 39 -15.71 1.14 -6.34
N MET A 40 -16.75 0.45 -5.88
CA MET A 40 -16.59 -0.66 -4.93
C MET A 40 -15.83 -1.85 -5.54
N PRO A 41 -14.80 -2.40 -4.86
CA PRO A 41 -14.10 -3.58 -5.32
C PRO A 41 -15.02 -4.81 -5.47
N ASN A 42 -14.85 -5.56 -6.57
CA ASN A 42 -15.56 -6.82 -6.76
C ASN A 42 -14.94 -7.94 -5.91
N ARG A 43 -15.74 -8.56 -5.04
CA ARG A 43 -15.27 -9.59 -4.11
C ARG A 43 -14.76 -10.86 -4.79
N ASP A 44 -15.37 -11.28 -5.90
CA ASP A 44 -14.95 -12.50 -6.62
C ASP A 44 -13.65 -12.27 -7.41
N GLU A 45 -13.45 -11.05 -7.91
CA GLU A 45 -12.19 -10.63 -8.50
C GLU A 45 -11.07 -10.63 -7.46
N LEU A 46 -11.32 -10.09 -6.26
CA LEU A 46 -10.37 -10.13 -5.14
C LEU A 46 -10.03 -11.57 -4.73
N ARG A 47 -11.04 -12.46 -4.62
CA ARG A 47 -10.81 -13.90 -4.36
C ARG A 47 -9.89 -14.53 -5.39
N SER A 48 -10.11 -14.24 -6.67
CA SER A 48 -9.30 -14.78 -7.75
C SER A 48 -7.84 -14.29 -7.69
N ILE A 49 -7.64 -13.01 -7.40
CA ILE A 49 -6.31 -12.42 -7.23
C ILE A 49 -5.58 -13.00 -6.00
N LEU A 50 -6.30 -13.21 -4.90
CA LEU A 50 -5.77 -13.69 -3.62
C LEU A 50 -5.70 -15.23 -3.52
N ALA A 51 -6.20 -15.95 -4.52
CA ALA A 51 -6.22 -17.41 -4.54
C ALA A 51 -4.86 -18.08 -4.24
N PRO A 52 -3.70 -17.56 -4.71
CA PRO A 52 -2.42 -18.15 -4.36
C PRO A 52 -2.12 -18.09 -2.85
N PHE A 53 -2.58 -17.05 -2.15
CA PHE A 53 -2.45 -16.97 -0.69
C PHE A 53 -3.40 -17.96 -0.02
N ALA A 54 -4.65 -18.06 -0.47
CA ALA A 54 -5.58 -19.06 0.04
C ALA A 54 -5.01 -20.49 -0.08
N ALA A 55 -4.33 -20.80 -1.19
CA ALA A 55 -3.72 -22.11 -1.40
C ALA A 55 -2.43 -22.34 -0.59
N SER A 56 -1.68 -21.28 -0.28
CA SER A 56 -0.43 -21.40 0.48
C SER A 56 -0.62 -21.28 2.00
N GLU A 57 -1.81 -20.85 2.43
CA GLU A 57 -2.24 -20.67 3.83
C GLU A 57 -1.20 -19.91 4.68
N PRO A 58 -0.81 -18.67 4.30
CA PRO A 58 0.08 -17.88 5.14
C PRO A 58 -0.64 -17.48 6.42
N ASP A 59 0.13 -17.24 7.47
CA ASP A 59 -0.32 -16.60 8.71
C ASP A 59 -0.17 -15.07 8.65
N VAL A 60 0.80 -14.59 7.85
CA VAL A 60 1.14 -13.17 7.68
C VAL A 60 1.25 -12.78 6.20
N VAL A 61 0.70 -11.62 5.82
CA VAL A 61 0.85 -11.04 4.48
C VAL A 61 1.29 -9.58 4.57
N ALA A 62 2.41 -9.26 3.92
CA ALA A 62 2.89 -7.89 3.79
C ALA A 62 2.32 -7.20 2.54
N LEU A 63 1.79 -5.99 2.72
CA LEU A 63 1.28 -5.14 1.65
C LEU A 63 2.45 -4.44 0.94
N GLY A 64 3.04 -5.13 -0.03
CA GLY A 64 4.25 -4.69 -0.75
C GLY A 64 4.08 -3.59 -1.81
N CYS A 65 2.95 -2.87 -1.81
CA CYS A 65 2.69 -1.73 -2.67
C CYS A 65 1.92 -0.67 -1.89
N THR A 66 2.26 0.60 -2.10
CA THR A 66 1.63 1.76 -1.44
C THR A 66 0.12 1.86 -1.68
N HIS A 67 -0.42 1.23 -2.71
CA HIS A 67 -1.85 1.22 -3.01
C HIS A 67 -2.64 0.22 -2.16
N PHE A 68 -2.03 -0.89 -1.73
CA PHE A 68 -2.78 -2.01 -1.15
C PHE A 68 -3.36 -1.75 0.24
N PRO A 69 -2.81 -0.87 1.10
CA PRO A 69 -3.49 -0.46 2.34
C PRO A 69 -4.91 0.07 2.12
N LEU A 70 -5.18 0.68 0.95
CA LEU A 70 -6.51 1.18 0.59
C LEU A 70 -7.57 0.08 0.49
N LEU A 71 -7.14 -1.17 0.22
CA LEU A 71 -8.01 -2.34 0.07
C LEU A 71 -8.01 -3.23 1.32
N ARG A 72 -7.40 -2.78 2.43
CA ARG A 72 -7.19 -3.61 3.63
C ARG A 72 -8.49 -4.24 4.14
N GLN A 73 -9.57 -3.48 4.17
CA GLN A 73 -10.85 -3.98 4.62
C GLN A 73 -11.33 -5.13 3.74
N GLU A 74 -11.39 -4.91 2.42
CA GLU A 74 -11.96 -5.87 1.47
C GLU A 74 -11.13 -7.16 1.38
N ILE A 75 -9.80 -7.04 1.37
CA ILE A 75 -8.93 -8.22 1.34
C ILE A 75 -8.98 -9.00 2.66
N SER A 76 -9.23 -8.34 3.80
CA SER A 76 -9.43 -9.01 5.09
C SER A 76 -10.77 -9.76 5.14
N GLU A 77 -11.81 -9.26 4.47
CA GLU A 77 -13.09 -9.98 4.33
C GLU A 77 -12.99 -11.22 3.42
N VAL A 78 -11.98 -11.27 2.54
CA VAL A 78 -11.68 -12.42 1.69
C VAL A 78 -10.78 -13.43 2.42
N LEU A 79 -9.79 -12.97 3.18
CA LEU A 79 -8.87 -13.79 3.97
C LEU A 79 -8.83 -13.30 5.44
N PRO A 80 -9.77 -13.74 6.30
CA PRO A 80 -9.96 -13.16 7.63
C PRO A 80 -8.92 -13.60 8.67
N SER A 81 -8.27 -14.75 8.48
CA SER A 81 -7.32 -15.31 9.44
C SER A 81 -5.87 -14.83 9.26
N ILE A 82 -5.67 -13.78 8.45
CA ILE A 82 -4.35 -13.27 8.07
C ILE A 82 -3.96 -12.06 8.92
N THR A 83 -2.72 -12.04 9.39
CA THR A 83 -2.11 -10.83 9.92
C THR A 83 -1.57 -9.99 8.77
N TRP A 84 -2.24 -8.86 8.48
CA TRP A 84 -1.84 -7.95 7.40
C TRP A 84 -0.86 -6.88 7.90
N ILE A 85 0.32 -6.80 7.28
CA ILE A 85 1.37 -5.81 7.60
C ILE A 85 1.40 -4.71 6.54
N ASP A 86 1.27 -3.45 6.96
CA ASP A 86 1.53 -2.29 6.11
C ASP A 86 3.02 -1.91 6.18
N SER A 87 3.63 -1.68 5.03
CA SER A 87 5.02 -1.22 4.94
C SER A 87 5.18 0.27 5.29
N GLY A 88 4.12 1.08 5.18
CA GLY A 88 4.15 2.52 5.49
C GLY A 88 4.61 2.82 6.92
N ASP A 89 4.02 2.14 7.91
CA ASP A 89 4.38 2.31 9.33
C ASP A 89 5.85 1.95 9.60
N ALA A 90 6.36 0.89 8.96
CA ALA A 90 7.74 0.47 9.10
C ALA A 90 8.70 1.54 8.53
N ILE A 91 8.34 2.16 7.40
CA ILE A 91 9.10 3.26 6.82
C ILE A 91 9.05 4.49 7.72
N ALA A 92 7.90 4.89 8.25
CA ALA A 92 7.77 6.03 9.14
C ALA A 92 8.67 5.90 10.38
N LYS A 93 8.66 4.72 11.03
CA LYS A 93 9.56 4.41 12.16
C LYS A 93 11.04 4.51 11.76
N ARG A 94 11.39 4.04 10.57
CA ARG A 94 12.76 4.12 10.07
C ARG A 94 13.20 5.55 9.80
N VAL A 95 12.33 6.39 9.25
CA VAL A 95 12.61 7.83 9.05
C VAL A 95 12.87 8.51 10.41
N LEU A 96 12.02 8.25 11.41
CA LEU A 96 12.21 8.80 12.76
C LEU A 96 13.52 8.35 13.42
N HIS A 97 13.96 7.10 13.17
CA HIS A 97 15.23 6.60 13.69
C HIS A 97 16.43 7.40 13.19
N TYR A 98 16.38 7.92 11.95
CA TYR A 98 17.46 8.71 11.36
C TYR A 98 17.29 10.23 11.55
N SER A 99 16.12 10.71 11.95
CA SER A 99 15.86 12.13 12.10
C SER A 99 16.26 12.63 13.50
N LEU A 100 17.37 13.35 13.58
CA LEU A 100 17.75 14.13 14.75
C LEU A 100 16.74 15.28 14.91
N THR A 101 15.98 15.25 16.01
CA THR A 101 15.08 16.31 16.55
C THR A 101 14.20 17.03 15.52
N PRO A 102 12.86 16.80 15.50
CA PRO A 102 11.99 17.53 14.60
C PRO A 102 12.09 19.04 14.88
N THR A 103 12.61 19.78 13.90
CA THR A 103 12.56 21.24 13.94
C THR A 103 11.13 21.62 13.65
N GLN A 104 10.42 22.15 14.64
CA GLN A 104 9.06 22.64 14.42
C GLN A 104 9.15 23.80 13.42
N SER A 105 8.47 23.68 12.29
CA SER A 105 8.27 24.78 11.35
C SER A 105 6.87 25.35 11.58
N GLU A 106 6.75 26.68 11.51
CA GLU A 106 5.44 27.33 11.58
C GLU A 106 4.70 27.15 10.25
N GLY A 107 3.59 26.40 10.27
CA GLY A 107 2.74 26.08 9.11
C GLY A 107 2.42 24.57 9.02
N ASP A 108 1.54 24.17 8.10
CA ASP A 108 1.20 22.74 7.87
C ASP A 108 2.38 21.95 7.24
N GLY A 109 3.48 22.62 6.89
CA GLY A 109 4.75 22.00 6.46
C GLY A 109 4.68 21.09 5.23
N SER A 110 3.51 20.97 4.61
CA SER A 110 3.18 19.94 3.63
C SER A 110 2.84 20.57 2.29
N ALA A 111 3.46 20.05 1.22
CA ALA A 111 3.17 20.43 -0.15
C ALA A 111 3.05 19.17 -1.00
N PHE A 112 2.06 19.13 -1.88
CA PHE A 112 1.76 17.99 -2.73
C PHE A 112 1.87 18.38 -4.21
N PHE A 113 2.52 17.54 -5.00
CA PHE A 113 2.73 17.77 -6.43
C PHE A 113 2.33 16.52 -7.21
N THR A 114 1.73 16.72 -8.37
CA THR A 114 1.27 15.65 -9.26
C THR A 114 1.59 16.04 -10.70
N THR A 115 1.85 15.05 -11.55
CA THR A 115 2.00 15.24 -13.00
C THR A 115 0.68 15.08 -13.75
N GLN A 116 -0.39 14.72 -13.05
CA GLN A 116 -1.71 14.44 -13.61
C GLN A 116 -2.78 15.29 -12.93
N ASP A 117 -3.87 15.56 -13.64
CA ASP A 117 -5.05 16.16 -13.07
C ASP A 117 -5.66 15.24 -12.00
N LEU A 118 -6.07 15.81 -10.88
CA LEU A 118 -6.61 15.08 -9.75
C LEU A 118 -8.10 15.39 -9.56
N GLU A 119 -8.85 14.33 -9.27
CA GLU A 119 -10.21 14.45 -8.74
C GLU A 119 -10.12 14.70 -7.23
N LEU A 120 -10.31 15.95 -6.82
CA LEU A 120 -10.25 16.38 -5.42
C LEU A 120 -11.10 15.51 -4.48
N GLU A 121 -12.32 15.16 -4.91
CA GLU A 121 -13.25 14.37 -4.10
C GLU A 121 -12.66 13.04 -3.65
N SER A 122 -11.94 12.35 -4.54
CA SER A 122 -11.27 11.07 -4.29
C SER A 122 -10.14 11.17 -3.25
N LEU A 123 -9.66 12.39 -2.98
CA LEU A 123 -8.51 12.67 -2.11
C LEU A 123 -8.87 13.42 -0.82
N ARG A 124 -10.10 13.92 -0.68
CA ARG A 124 -10.55 14.61 0.54
C ARG A 124 -10.39 13.75 1.80
N GLY A 125 -10.57 12.43 1.67
CA GLY A 125 -10.34 11.47 2.76
C GLY A 125 -8.90 11.41 3.29
N PHE A 126 -7.94 11.99 2.56
CA PHE A 126 -6.51 12.03 2.91
C PHE A 126 -6.07 13.43 3.37
N GLY A 127 -7.02 14.33 3.69
CA GLY A 127 -6.71 15.67 4.20
C GLY A 127 -6.43 16.73 3.13
N LEU A 128 -6.56 16.39 1.84
CA LEU A 128 -6.42 17.34 0.74
C LEU A 128 -7.70 18.16 0.57
N GLN A 129 -7.63 19.46 0.87
CA GLN A 129 -8.79 20.36 0.87
C GLN A 129 -8.92 21.19 -0.41
N SER A 130 -7.82 21.44 -1.12
CA SER A 130 -7.80 22.25 -2.35
C SER A 130 -6.65 21.84 -3.26
N LEU A 131 -6.80 22.14 -4.55
CA LEU A 131 -5.74 22.02 -5.55
C LEU A 131 -5.39 23.40 -6.08
N VAL A 132 -4.10 23.66 -6.21
CA VAL A 132 -3.57 24.85 -6.88
C VAL A 132 -2.81 24.36 -8.10
N TYR A 133 -3.27 24.76 -9.28
CA TYR A 133 -2.55 24.51 -10.53
C TYR A 133 -1.56 25.64 -10.75
N LEU A 134 -0.26 25.33 -10.69
CA LEU A 134 0.79 26.29 -11.01
C LEU A 134 0.95 26.37 -12.53
N PRO A 135 0.94 27.57 -13.14
CA PRO A 135 1.25 27.71 -14.55
C PRO A 135 2.70 27.26 -14.79
N ILE A 136 2.89 26.40 -15.82
CA ILE A 136 4.21 25.95 -16.29
C ILE A 136 4.81 27.01 -17.20
#